data_AF-A0A0S6XA88-F1
#
_entry.id   AF-A0A0S6XA88-F1
#
_cell.length_a   1.000
_cell.length_b   1.000
_cell.length_c   1.000
_cell.angle_alpha   90.00
_cell.angle_beta   90.00
_cell.angle_gamma   90.00
#
_symmetry.space_group_name_H-M   'P 1'
#
loop_
_entity.id
_entity.type
_entity.pdbx_description
1 polymer ?
#
loop_
_entity_poly.entity_id
_entity_poly.type
_entity_poly.pdbx_seq_one_letter_code
_entity_poly.pdbx_strand_id
1 'polypeptide(L)'
;MPFMESIGAFMLPIRVVQFVFTIIVLGLVGNIVNDEYASPSQINFMLFTSIWTFLALIYLVVSQLKFEQFAHKFAILAVEALTMLFWFAAFIALAALLGDVGSCYGNNICGEAKAATVFGAFNWLLFAFTTAMAAIHVVRSHGSRSTAAAPEMQATADATA
;
A
#
# COMPACT_ATOMS: atom_id res chain seq x y z
N MET A 1 20.83 14.52 10.63
CA MET A 1 20.68 13.23 9.92
C MET A 1 19.95 13.47 8.61
N PRO A 2 20.64 13.98 7.57
CA PRO A 2 20.02 14.51 6.35
C PRO A 2 19.30 13.45 5.48
N PHE A 3 19.65 12.17 5.64
CA PHE A 3 19.02 11.07 4.90
C PHE A 3 17.57 10.80 5.34
N MET A 4 17.26 10.94 6.63
CA MET A 4 15.90 10.71 7.13
C MET A 4 14.93 11.85 6.76
N GLU A 5 15.42 13.09 6.69
CA GLU A 5 14.67 14.22 6.12
C GLU A 5 14.31 13.98 4.65
N SER A 6 15.25 13.46 3.86
CA SER A 6 15.04 13.19 2.44
C SER A 6 14.04 12.05 2.19
N ILE A 7 14.05 10.99 3.03
CA ILE A 7 13.09 9.88 2.92
C ILE A 7 11.68 10.31 3.33
N GLY A 8 11.54 11.07 4.43
CA GLY A 8 10.25 11.60 4.87
C GLY A 8 9.64 12.54 3.82
N ALA A 9 10.48 13.40 3.22
CA ALA A 9 10.09 14.30 2.14
C ALA A 9 9.69 13.55 0.85
N PHE A 10 10.25 12.37 0.58
CA PHE A 10 9.91 11.58 -0.60
C PHE A 10 8.66 10.68 -0.39
N MET A 11 8.44 10.19 0.83
CA MET A 11 7.27 9.34 1.11
C MET A 11 5.96 10.13 1.11
N LEU A 12 5.95 11.37 1.61
CA LEU A 12 4.74 12.20 1.67
C LEU A 12 4.08 12.43 0.30
N PRO A 13 4.81 12.85 -0.75
CA PRO A 13 4.29 12.97 -2.11
C PRO A 13 3.70 11.65 -2.63
N ILE A 14 4.37 10.52 -2.40
CA ILE A 14 3.86 9.20 -2.83
C ILE A 14 2.51 8.91 -2.15
N ARG A 15 2.36 9.22 -0.86
CA ARG A 15 1.08 9.07 -0.14
C ARG A 15 -0.01 9.92 -0.75
N VAL A 16 0.30 11.16 -1.13
CA VAL A 16 -0.66 12.05 -1.80
C VAL A 16 -1.10 11.45 -3.13
N VAL A 17 -0.17 10.94 -3.94
CA VAL A 17 -0.52 10.31 -5.22
C VAL A 17 -1.37 9.05 -5.00
N GLN A 18 -1.00 8.19 -4.03
CA GLN A 18 -1.79 7.01 -3.65
C GLN A 18 -3.21 7.41 -3.26
N PHE A 19 -3.36 8.45 -2.44
CA PHE A 19 -4.65 8.98 -2.00
C PHE A 19 -5.49 9.52 -3.15
N VAL A 20 -4.88 10.29 -4.05
CA VAL A 20 -5.56 10.84 -5.24
C VAL A 20 -6.06 9.73 -6.14
N PHE A 21 -5.25 8.72 -6.43
CA PHE A 21 -5.68 7.56 -7.22
C PHE A 21 -6.80 6.78 -6.53
N THR A 22 -6.72 6.59 -5.21
CA THR A 22 -7.80 5.98 -4.43
C THR A 22 -9.11 6.77 -4.53
N ILE A 23 -9.09 8.10 -4.43
CA ILE A 23 -10.30 8.94 -4.58
C ILE A 23 -10.88 8.81 -5.99
N ILE A 24 -10.04 8.85 -7.02
CA ILE A 24 -10.48 8.70 -8.40
C ILE A 24 -11.19 7.35 -8.59
N VAL A 25 -10.56 6.25 -8.14
CA VAL A 25 -11.16 4.91 -8.23
C VAL A 25 -12.46 4.85 -7.43
N LEU A 26 -12.50 5.39 -6.21
CA LEU A 26 -13.70 5.40 -5.36
C LEU A 26 -14.87 6.12 -6.03
N GLY A 27 -14.62 7.28 -6.65
CA GLY A 27 -15.64 8.04 -7.37
C GLY A 27 -16.18 7.28 -8.57
N LEU A 28 -15.28 6.66 -9.36
CA LEU A 28 -15.66 5.86 -10.52
C LEU A 28 -16.50 4.63 -10.13
N VAL A 29 -16.01 3.81 -9.19
CA VAL A 29 -16.75 2.61 -8.79
C VAL A 29 -17.99 2.92 -7.97
N GLY A 30 -18.01 4.04 -7.24
CA GLY A 30 -19.19 4.53 -6.53
C GLY A 30 -20.32 4.92 -7.48
N ASN A 31 -19.99 5.55 -8.62
CA ASN A 31 -20.98 5.88 -9.64
C ASN A 31 -21.59 4.61 -10.26
N ILE A 32 -20.75 3.62 -10.62
CA ILE A 32 -21.19 2.33 -11.16
C ILE A 32 -22.16 1.62 -10.20
N VAL A 33 -21.84 1.61 -8.90
CA VAL A 33 -22.68 0.96 -7.88
C VAL A 33 -24.01 1.67 -7.66
N ASN A 34 -24.04 3.00 -7.82
CA ASN A 34 -25.28 3.76 -7.70
C ASN A 34 -26.26 3.48 -8.85
N ASP A 35 -25.73 3.28 -10.06
CA ASP A 35 -26.55 3.08 -11.26
C ASP A 35 -27.01 1.62 -11.43
N GLU A 36 -26.32 0.65 -10.81
CA GLU A 36 -26.56 -0.79 -10.95
C GLU A 36 -27.14 -1.41 -9.66
N TYR A 37 -28.44 -1.75 -9.68
CA TYR A 37 -29.15 -2.38 -8.55
C TYR A 37 -28.56 -3.75 -8.13
N ALA A 38 -27.84 -4.41 -9.03
CA ALA A 38 -27.15 -5.69 -8.81
C ALA A 38 -25.69 -5.60 -9.30
N SER A 39 -24.86 -4.85 -8.57
CA SER A 39 -23.45 -4.66 -8.91
C SER A 39 -22.62 -5.95 -8.86
N PRO A 40 -21.77 -6.24 -9.87
CA PRO A 40 -20.86 -7.39 -9.87
C PRO A 40 -19.93 -7.42 -8.65
N SER A 41 -19.60 -8.61 -8.17
CA SER A 41 -18.74 -8.79 -6.99
C SER A 41 -17.34 -8.18 -7.16
N GLN A 42 -16.82 -8.10 -8.38
CA GLN A 42 -15.53 -7.49 -8.70
C GLN A 42 -15.55 -5.97 -8.47
N ILE A 43 -16.64 -5.29 -8.85
CA ILE A 43 -16.84 -3.85 -8.61
C ILE A 43 -16.95 -3.60 -7.11
N ASN A 44 -17.70 -4.43 -6.39
CA ASN A 44 -17.84 -4.35 -4.93
C ASN A 44 -16.49 -4.56 -4.21
N PHE A 45 -15.64 -5.46 -4.71
CA PHE A 45 -14.30 -5.67 -4.16
C PHE A 45 -13.37 -4.47 -4.42
N MET A 46 -13.45 -3.83 -5.59
CA MET A 46 -12.72 -2.60 -5.88
C MET A 46 -13.18 -1.42 -5.01
N LEU A 47 -14.49 -1.33 -4.73
CA LEU A 47 -15.07 -0.37 -3.79
C LEU A 47 -14.55 -0.60 -2.36
N PHE A 48 -14.61 -1.85 -1.88
CA PHE A 48 -14.05 -2.24 -0.59
C PHE A 48 -12.57 -1.88 -0.49
N THR A 49 -11.78 -2.22 -1.51
CA THR A 49 -10.34 -1.94 -1.57
C THR A 49 -10.06 -0.45 -1.48
N SER A 50 -10.87 0.37 -2.15
CA SER A 50 -10.76 1.82 -2.09
C SER A 50 -11.02 2.35 -0.67
N ILE A 51 -12.12 1.91 -0.03
CA ILE A 51 -12.48 2.30 1.35
C ILE A 51 -11.41 1.84 2.36
N TRP A 52 -10.96 0.58 2.25
CA TRP A 52 -9.86 0.04 3.05
C TRP A 52 -8.62 0.92 2.96
N THR A 53 -8.29 1.40 1.76
CA THR A 53 -7.09 2.20 1.53
C THR A 53 -7.14 3.55 2.25
N PHE A 54 -8.32 4.15 2.48
CA PHE A 54 -8.42 5.33 3.33
C PHE A 54 -7.97 5.03 4.77
N LEU A 55 -8.43 3.92 5.34
CA LEU A 55 -8.04 3.49 6.69
C LEU A 55 -6.53 3.20 6.75
N ALA A 56 -5.99 2.51 5.74
CA ALA A 56 -4.57 2.22 5.63
C ALA A 56 -3.73 3.51 5.53
N LEU A 57 -4.13 4.47 4.70
CA LEU A 57 -3.41 5.74 4.54
C LEU A 57 -3.45 6.59 5.81
N ILE A 58 -4.59 6.65 6.52
CA ILE A 58 -4.68 7.33 7.83
C ILE A 58 -3.67 6.71 8.79
N TYR A 59 -3.65 5.38 8.90
CA TYR A 59 -2.69 4.67 9.76
C TYR A 59 -1.24 4.98 9.38
N LEU A 60 -0.90 4.92 8.09
CA LEU A 60 0.46 5.13 7.58
C LEU A 60 0.93 6.59 7.76
N VAL A 61 0.05 7.58 7.57
CA VAL A 61 0.38 9.00 7.79
C VAL A 61 0.56 9.29 9.28
N VAL A 62 -0.32 8.78 10.14
CA VAL A 62 -0.17 8.92 11.60
C VAL A 62 1.13 8.28 12.09
N SER A 63 1.49 7.12 11.55
CA SER A 63 2.76 6.45 11.86
C SER A 63 3.98 7.30 11.49
N GLN A 64 3.90 8.09 10.41
CA GLN A 64 4.98 8.98 9.96
C GLN A 64 5.09 10.25 10.81
N LEU A 65 3.99 10.74 11.40
CA LEU A 65 3.97 11.97 12.18
C LEU A 65 4.34 11.77 13.66
N LYS A 66 4.01 10.61 14.24
CA LYS A 66 4.13 10.35 15.69
C LYS A 66 5.34 9.46 16.04
N PHE A 67 6.46 9.66 15.34
CA PHE A 67 7.75 8.95 15.49
C PHE A 67 7.94 8.39 16.93
N GLU A 68 8.14 7.07 16.99
CA GLU A 68 8.66 6.24 18.10
C GLU A 68 7.70 5.44 18.99
N GLN A 69 6.44 5.84 19.23
CA GLN A 69 5.63 5.17 20.28
C GLN A 69 4.72 4.03 19.78
N PHE A 70 4.19 4.15 18.55
CA PHE A 70 3.22 3.20 17.97
C PHE A 70 3.70 2.54 16.66
N ALA A 71 4.92 2.84 16.22
CA ALA A 71 5.46 2.40 14.93
C ALA A 71 6.13 1.02 15.03
N HIS A 72 5.34 -0.04 15.20
CA HIS A 72 5.86 -1.39 14.98
C HIS A 72 6.18 -1.55 13.49
N LYS A 73 7.48 -1.63 13.16
CA LYS A 73 7.99 -1.82 11.79
C LYS A 73 7.30 -2.96 11.02
N PHE A 74 6.83 -3.99 11.72
CA PHE A 74 6.06 -5.10 11.16
C PHE A 74 4.60 -4.74 10.85
N ALA A 75 3.96 -3.89 11.65
CA ALA A 75 2.59 -3.45 11.42
C ALA A 75 2.51 -2.53 10.19
N ILE A 76 3.46 -1.60 10.03
CA ILE A 76 3.57 -0.77 8.83
C ILE A 76 3.74 -1.65 7.58
N LEU A 77 4.69 -2.60 7.64
CA LEU A 77 4.91 -3.55 6.54
C LEU A 77 3.67 -4.39 6.23
N ALA A 78 2.94 -4.84 7.26
CA ALA A 78 1.72 -5.63 7.09
C ALA A 78 0.60 -4.83 6.42
N VAL A 79 0.37 -3.57 6.83
CA VAL A 79 -0.66 -2.71 6.23
C VAL A 79 -0.32 -2.38 4.79
N GLU A 80 0.94 -2.07 4.49
CA GLU A 80 1.45 -1.86 3.13
C GLU A 80 1.26 -3.09 2.25
N ALA A 81 1.72 -4.26 2.71
CA ALA A 81 1.61 -5.50 1.97
C ALA A 81 0.16 -5.92 1.73
N LEU A 82 -0.70 -5.79 2.75
CA LEU A 82 -2.12 -6.12 2.63
C LEU A 82 -2.83 -5.21 1.62
N THR A 83 -2.52 -3.91 1.66
CA THR A 83 -3.08 -2.93 0.73
C THR A 83 -2.59 -3.19 -0.69
N MET A 84 -1.30 -3.50 -0.86
CA MET A 84 -0.73 -3.93 -2.14
C MET A 84 -1.46 -5.16 -2.69
N LEU A 85 -1.70 -6.19 -1.88
CA LEU A 85 -2.40 -7.41 -2.31
C LEU A 85 -3.85 -7.15 -2.69
N PHE A 86 -4.57 -6.30 -1.95
CA PHE A 86 -5.94 -5.93 -2.29
C PHE A 86 -6.00 -5.18 -3.61
N TRP A 87 -5.14 -4.18 -3.83
CA TRP A 87 -5.09 -3.50 -5.12
C TRP A 87 -4.75 -4.44 -6.27
N PHE A 88 -3.80 -5.36 -6.07
CA PHE A 88 -3.46 -6.38 -7.07
C PHE A 88 -4.68 -7.22 -7.48
N ALA A 89 -5.36 -7.79 -6.48
CA ALA A 89 -6.54 -8.60 -6.72
C ALA A 89 -7.68 -7.78 -7.35
N ALA A 90 -7.83 -6.51 -6.95
CA ALA A 90 -8.98 -5.71 -7.35
C ALA A 90 -8.91 -5.28 -8.82
N PHE A 91 -7.75 -4.79 -9.29
CA PHE A 91 -7.62 -4.41 -10.70
C PHE A 91 -7.66 -5.63 -11.63
N ILE A 92 -7.11 -6.78 -11.20
CA ILE A 92 -7.16 -8.02 -11.98
C ILE A 92 -8.59 -8.56 -12.07
N ALA A 93 -9.34 -8.54 -10.96
CA ALA A 93 -10.75 -8.94 -10.96
C ALA A 93 -11.59 -8.07 -11.89
N LEU A 94 -11.36 -6.75 -11.88
CA LEU A 94 -12.04 -5.82 -12.79
C LEU A 94 -11.64 -6.05 -14.25
N ALA A 95 -10.36 -6.29 -14.52
CA ALA A 95 -9.87 -6.61 -15.86
C ALA A 95 -10.49 -7.90 -16.41
N ALA A 96 -10.62 -8.94 -15.57
CA ALA A 96 -11.28 -10.20 -15.94
C ALA A 96 -12.76 -9.98 -16.26
N LEU A 97 -13.49 -9.23 -15.41
CA LEU A 97 -14.89 -8.86 -15.69
C LEU A 97 -15.03 -8.14 -17.03
N LEU A 98 -14.14 -7.19 -17.32
CA LEU A 98 -14.16 -6.45 -18.58
C LEU A 98 -13.83 -7.32 -19.80
N GLY A 99 -12.97 -8.32 -19.61
CA GLY A 99 -12.65 -9.32 -20.64
C GLY A 99 -13.86 -10.19 -20.97
N ASP A 100 -14.62 -10.61 -19.96
CA ASP A 100 -15.80 -11.48 -20.13
C ASP A 100 -17.00 -10.75 -20.73
N VAL A 101 -17.19 -9.46 -20.42
CA VAL A 101 -18.34 -8.66 -20.92
C VAL A 101 -18.23 -8.39 -22.43
N GLY A 102 -17.02 -8.44 -23.02
CA GLY A 102 -16.76 -8.55 -24.46
C GLY A 102 -17.11 -7.33 -25.34
N SER A 103 -18.24 -6.66 -25.11
CA SER A 103 -18.74 -5.55 -25.96
C SER A 103 -19.35 -4.44 -25.11
N CYS A 104 -18.54 -3.41 -24.88
CA CYS A 104 -18.95 -2.16 -24.22
C CYS A 104 -19.16 -1.07 -25.27
N TYR A 105 -20.28 -1.08 -25.98
CA TYR A 105 -20.58 -0.05 -26.99
C TYR A 105 -21.55 0.98 -26.41
N GLY A 106 -21.10 2.24 -26.28
CA GLY A 106 -21.96 3.38 -25.95
C GLY A 106 -22.38 3.53 -24.48
N ASN A 107 -21.89 2.71 -23.54
CA ASN A 107 -22.23 2.80 -22.12
C ASN A 107 -21.10 3.43 -21.28
N ASN A 108 -21.45 4.46 -20.51
CA ASN A 108 -20.54 5.24 -19.67
C ASN A 108 -19.89 4.37 -18.59
N ILE A 109 -20.64 3.39 -18.08
CA ILE A 109 -20.24 2.44 -17.03
C ILE A 109 -18.97 1.66 -17.41
N CYS A 110 -18.86 1.21 -18.66
CA CYS A 110 -17.66 0.50 -19.11
C CYS A 110 -16.44 1.40 -19.21
N GLY A 111 -16.63 2.67 -19.58
CA GLY A 111 -15.55 3.66 -19.58
C GLY A 111 -15.02 3.89 -18.17
N GLU A 112 -15.93 4.04 -17.21
CA GLU A 112 -15.60 4.20 -15.79
C GLU A 112 -14.89 2.96 -15.23
N ALA A 113 -15.37 1.76 -15.54
CA ALA A 113 -14.73 0.52 -15.10
C ALA A 113 -13.32 0.33 -15.71
N LYS A 114 -13.13 0.71 -16.98
CA LYS A 114 -11.81 0.71 -17.62
C LYS A 114 -10.86 1.68 -16.94
N ALA A 115 -11.31 2.90 -16.68
CA ALA A 115 -10.53 3.91 -15.97
C ALA A 115 -10.18 3.43 -14.55
N ALA A 116 -11.14 2.89 -13.81
CA ALA A 116 -10.93 2.34 -12.47
C ALA A 116 -9.87 1.22 -12.50
N THR A 117 -9.90 0.34 -13.50
CA THR A 117 -8.91 -0.72 -13.69
C THR A 117 -7.50 -0.15 -13.86
N VAL A 118 -7.32 0.86 -14.71
CA VAL A 118 -6.01 1.48 -14.99
C VAL A 118 -5.49 2.22 -13.75
N PHE A 119 -6.30 3.07 -13.12
CA PHE A 119 -5.90 3.76 -11.90
C PHE A 119 -5.62 2.79 -10.74
N GLY A 120 -6.36 1.68 -10.67
CA GLY A 120 -6.09 0.61 -9.70
C GLY A 120 -4.75 -0.08 -9.93
N ALA A 121 -4.37 -0.33 -11.19
CA ALA A 121 -3.05 -0.88 -11.53
C ALA A 121 -1.92 0.09 -11.16
N PHE A 122 -2.09 1.40 -11.39
CA PHE A 122 -1.12 2.40 -10.95
C PHE A 122 -1.01 2.48 -9.43
N ASN A 123 -2.13 2.40 -8.72
CA ASN A 123 -2.10 2.40 -7.27
C ASN A 123 -1.41 1.14 -6.72
N TRP A 124 -1.66 -0.03 -7.35
CA TRP A 124 -0.92 -1.26 -7.05
C TRP A 124 0.59 -1.07 -7.20
N LEU A 125 1.05 -0.48 -8.30
CA LEU A 125 2.49 -0.22 -8.51
C LEU A 125 3.09 0.67 -7.42
N LEU A 126 2.37 1.71 -7.01
CA LEU A 126 2.81 2.59 -5.91
C LEU A 126 2.90 1.82 -4.60
N PHE A 127 1.89 1.02 -4.26
CA PHE A 127 1.89 0.19 -3.05
C PHE A 127 2.94 -0.92 -3.09
N ALA A 128 3.22 -1.51 -4.26
CA ALA A 128 4.29 -2.48 -4.44
C ALA A 128 5.66 -1.82 -4.20
N PHE A 129 5.86 -0.62 -4.72
CA PHE A 129 7.09 0.14 -4.50
C PHE A 129 7.29 0.51 -3.03
N THR A 130 6.26 1.02 -2.34
CA THR A 130 6.34 1.37 -0.91
C THR A 130 6.54 0.13 -0.03
N THR A 131 5.84 -0.97 -0.34
CA THR A 131 6.02 -2.25 0.35
C THR A 131 7.44 -2.78 0.19
N ALA A 132 8.00 -2.73 -1.02
CA ALA A 132 9.37 -3.19 -1.27
C ALA A 132 10.40 -2.38 -0.48
N MET A 133 10.26 -1.05 -0.45
CA MET A 133 11.13 -0.19 0.38
C MET A 133 11.00 -0.53 1.87
N ALA A 134 9.78 -0.70 2.37
CA ALA A 134 9.53 -1.08 3.76
C ALA A 134 10.13 -2.45 4.10
N ALA A 135 9.98 -3.45 3.21
CA ALA A 135 10.54 -4.79 3.39
C ALA A 135 12.08 -4.76 3.45
N ILE A 136 12.73 -4.06 2.51
CA ILE A 136 14.18 -3.89 2.49
C ILE A 136 14.67 -3.23 3.78
N HIS A 137 13.97 -2.21 4.26
CA HIS A 137 14.30 -1.53 5.52
C HIS A 137 14.20 -2.49 6.73
N VAL A 138 13.15 -3.30 6.81
CA VAL A 138 12.98 -4.29 7.89
C VAL A 138 14.08 -5.36 7.85
N VAL A 139 14.41 -5.88 6.68
CA VAL A 139 15.46 -6.90 6.51
C VAL A 139 16.85 -6.34 6.88
N ARG A 140 17.20 -5.16 6.37
CA ARG A 140 18.48 -4.50 6.70
C ARG A 140 18.60 -4.15 8.19
N SER A 141 17.50 -3.72 8.81
CA SER A 141 17.48 -3.40 10.25
C SER A 141 17.75 -4.61 11.16
N HIS A 142 17.40 -5.83 10.71
CA HIS A 142 17.68 -7.05 11.48
C HIS A 142 19.14 -7.49 11.35
N GLY A 143 19.74 -7.38 10.15
CA GLY A 143 21.14 -7.76 9.94
C GLY A 143 22.13 -6.91 10.75
N SER A 144 21.86 -5.62 10.91
CA SER A 144 22.73 -4.72 11.71
C SER A 144 22.68 -5.01 13.21
N ARG A 145 21.54 -5.50 13.75
CA ARG A 145 21.39 -5.79 15.18
C ARG A 145 22.06 -7.10 15.58
N SER A 146 22.16 -8.06 14.65
CA SER A 146 22.83 -9.35 14.88
C SER A 146 24.35 -9.25 14.92
N THR A 147 24.94 -8.18 14.38
CA THR A 147 26.41 -8.00 14.32
C THR A 147 26.95 -7.17 15.50
N ALA A 148 26.09 -6.39 16.17
CA ALA A 148 26.48 -5.54 17.31
C ALA A 148 26.46 -6.26 18.68
N ALA A 149 26.12 -7.56 18.71
CA ALA A 149 25.95 -8.32 19.96
C ALA A 149 27.21 -9.10 20.42
N ALA A 150 28.39 -8.85 19.84
CA ALA A 150 29.66 -9.34 20.39
C ALA A 150 30.75 -8.28 20.16
N PRO A 151 31.14 -7.51 21.19
CA PRO A 151 32.31 -7.90 21.97
C PRO A 151 32.28 -7.37 23.42
N GLU A 152 31.67 -8.08 24.36
CA GLU A 152 31.84 -7.76 25.80
C GLU A 152 31.82 -9.03 26.67
N MET A 153 32.55 -10.07 26.26
CA MET A 153 32.76 -11.29 27.05
C MET A 153 34.25 -11.70 27.12
N GLN A 154 35.18 -10.80 26.77
CA GLN A 154 36.63 -11.08 26.81
C GLN A 154 37.42 -10.17 27.78
N ALA A 155 36.81 -9.19 28.44
CA ALA A 155 37.53 -8.30 29.35
C ALA A 155 37.71 -8.86 30.78
N THR A 156 37.09 -10.00 31.13
CA THR A 156 37.12 -10.55 32.49
C THR A 156 38.07 -11.74 32.68
N ALA A 157 38.75 -12.20 31.62
CA ALA A 157 39.65 -13.36 31.70
C ALA A 157 41.12 -13.01 31.97
N ASP A 158 41.53 -11.75 31.82
CA ASP A 158 42.94 -11.30 31.93
C ASP A 158 43.28 -10.57 33.23
N ALA A 159 42.34 -10.48 34.19
CA ALA A 159 42.54 -9.76 35.46
C ALA A 159 42.92 -10.66 36.65
N THR A 160 43.20 -11.95 36.41
CA THR A 160 43.48 -12.93 37.48
C THR A 160 44.70 -13.83 37.26
N ALA A 161 45.66 -13.42 36.42
CA ALA A 161 46.94 -14.11 36.27
C ALA A 161 48.12 -13.26 36.75
#